data_AF-A0A222FAM3-F1
#
_entry.id   AF-A0A222FAM3-F1
#
_cell.length_a   1.000
_cell.length_b   1.000
_cell.length_c   1.000
_cell.angle_alpha   90.00
_cell.angle_beta   90.00
_cell.angle_gamma   90.00
#
_symmetry.space_group_name_H-M   'P 1'
#
loop_
_entity.id
_entity.type
_entity.pdbx_description
1 polymer ?
#
loop_
_entity_poly.entity_id
_entity_poly.type
_entity_poly.pdbx_seq_one_letter_code
_entity_poly.pdbx_strand_id
1 'polypeptide(L)'
;MLSDAKARKTKPSDKPVSDGTIRGLYLFPGKSVGNAKWVFRFVSPETGKRRDMGLGSYPAVSVKDAREKGFQARRLLENGKDPLNERKRLLETEQRKMSMPTFAEAARQVYRDLSPGFRNEKHSGQWINTLEQYVFPSIGAVKVSNLTAADFAAALKPIWLEKAETASRVKQRCDVVMNWCAARGFIIASPVGVVGQLLPKQPGKRERVINQPAVPWRAVPDFVRDVLHAGLQTRSKLMLEVLILTAARSGEIRQMSWSELDLQKGIWTLPAERMKAKIIHRVPLSPHLIRLFGRLREEADLEATNLVFPSRKNTPVSDMTLTKCLRDHKVESDTPGRLATAHGFRSSFRDWASENGYPRDLAERALAHTIQNATEAAYHRTDLLEQRRDIMLAWEEWVLSSTGNSSCLRA
;
A
#
# COMPACT_ATOMS: atom_id res chain seq x y z
N MET A 1 64.47 -4.70 -26.75
CA MET A 1 63.58 -4.01 -25.80
C MET A 1 63.58 -2.51 -26.09
N LEU A 2 62.41 -1.89 -26.21
CA LEU A 2 62.25 -0.46 -26.46
C LEU A 2 62.58 0.34 -25.20
N SER A 3 63.44 1.36 -25.32
CA SER A 3 63.83 2.26 -24.22
C SER A 3 63.09 3.60 -24.32
N ASP A 4 62.97 4.31 -23.20
CA ASP A 4 62.34 5.64 -23.17
C ASP A 4 63.08 6.63 -24.08
N ALA A 5 64.42 6.59 -24.10
CA ALA A 5 65.23 7.41 -24.99
C ALA A 5 64.93 7.17 -26.48
N LYS A 6 64.62 5.92 -26.86
CA LYS A 6 64.22 5.57 -28.23
C LYS A 6 62.78 6.00 -28.54
N ALA A 7 61.87 5.90 -27.55
CA ALA A 7 60.51 6.39 -27.68
C ALA A 7 60.45 7.93 -27.88
N ARG A 8 61.24 8.71 -27.13
CA ARG A 8 61.33 10.18 -27.29
C ARG A 8 61.84 10.62 -28.66
N LYS A 9 62.72 9.83 -29.28
CA LYS A 9 63.31 10.13 -30.59
C LYS A 9 62.49 9.63 -31.77
N THR A 10 61.34 9.00 -31.52
CA THR A 10 60.48 8.45 -32.56
C THR A 10 59.94 9.59 -33.43
N LYS A 11 60.11 9.48 -34.75
CA LYS A 11 59.69 10.47 -35.75
C LYS A 11 58.43 10.01 -36.50
N PRO A 12 57.60 10.92 -37.02
CA PRO A 12 56.38 10.56 -37.76
C PRO A 12 56.60 9.62 -38.95
N SER A 13 57.78 9.68 -39.58
CA SER A 13 58.16 8.82 -40.72
C SER A 13 58.59 7.40 -40.32
N ASP A 14 58.76 7.14 -39.02
CA ASP A 14 59.25 5.84 -38.55
C ASP A 14 58.18 4.74 -38.74
N LYS A 15 58.63 3.50 -38.85
CA LYS A 15 57.73 2.35 -38.82
C LYS A 15 57.33 2.02 -37.36
N PRO A 16 56.18 1.39 -37.12
CA PRO A 16 55.80 0.94 -35.79
C PRO A 16 56.88 0.07 -35.16
N VAL A 17 57.31 0.41 -33.94
CA VAL A 17 58.41 -0.27 -33.25
C VAL A 17 57.85 -1.24 -32.23
N SER A 18 58.25 -2.51 -32.29
CA SER A 18 57.88 -3.47 -31.25
C SER A 18 58.57 -3.12 -29.93
N ASP A 19 57.84 -3.23 -28.83
CA ASP A 19 58.40 -3.07 -27.49
C ASP A 19 59.44 -4.15 -27.16
N GLY A 20 59.25 -5.36 -27.69
CA GLY A 20 60.20 -6.46 -27.57
C GLY A 20 60.22 -7.18 -26.20
N THR A 21 59.41 -6.77 -25.22
CA THR A 21 59.19 -7.57 -23.99
C THR A 21 57.79 -8.14 -23.95
N ILE A 22 56.78 -7.35 -24.33
CA ILE A 22 55.41 -7.84 -24.47
C ILE A 22 55.12 -8.16 -25.94
N ARG A 23 55.04 -9.45 -26.32
CA ARG A 23 54.46 -9.91 -27.59
C ARG A 23 53.15 -9.21 -27.87
N GLY A 24 53.05 -8.60 -29.06
CA GLY A 24 51.89 -7.83 -29.50
C GLY A 24 51.93 -6.35 -29.13
N LEU A 25 52.84 -5.89 -28.26
CA LEU A 25 52.96 -4.47 -27.91
C LEU A 25 53.87 -3.70 -28.88
N TYR A 26 53.33 -2.61 -29.42
CA TYR A 26 54.01 -1.74 -30.38
C TYR A 26 53.81 -0.26 -30.03
N LEU A 27 54.82 0.54 -30.36
CA LEU A 27 54.77 1.99 -30.36
C LEU A 27 54.56 2.48 -31.80
N PHE A 28 53.45 3.16 -32.05
CA PHE A 28 53.12 3.78 -33.34
C PHE A 28 53.51 5.25 -33.33
N PRO A 29 54.38 5.69 -34.24
CA PRO A 29 54.74 7.11 -34.33
C PRO A 29 53.53 8.02 -34.51
N GLY A 30 53.54 9.16 -33.81
CA GLY A 30 52.54 10.21 -33.89
C GLY A 30 52.91 11.29 -34.90
N LYS A 31 52.20 12.42 -34.86
CA LYS A 31 52.36 13.52 -35.82
C LYS A 31 53.59 14.40 -35.56
N SER A 32 54.18 14.32 -34.37
CA SER A 32 55.36 15.08 -33.97
C SER A 32 56.41 14.16 -33.35
N VAL A 33 57.66 14.62 -33.36
CA VAL A 33 58.78 13.87 -32.76
C VAL A 33 58.50 13.64 -31.27
N GLY A 34 58.67 12.39 -30.82
CA GLY A 34 58.42 12.01 -29.43
C GLY A 34 56.95 11.92 -29.03
N ASN A 35 56.00 12.11 -29.96
CA ASN A 35 54.61 11.73 -29.77
C ASN A 35 54.37 10.37 -30.43
N ALA A 36 53.69 9.47 -29.72
CA ALA A 36 53.37 8.15 -30.27
C ALA A 36 52.14 7.55 -29.57
N LYS A 37 51.60 6.47 -30.12
CA LYS A 37 50.49 5.71 -29.55
C LYS A 37 50.92 4.29 -29.24
N TRP A 38 50.59 3.82 -28.05
CA TRP A 38 50.76 2.42 -27.68
C TRP A 38 49.61 1.60 -28.23
N VAL A 39 49.93 0.55 -28.97
CA VAL A 39 48.96 -0.38 -29.53
C VAL A 39 49.37 -1.80 -29.18
N PHE A 40 48.42 -2.54 -28.61
CA PHE A 40 48.53 -3.96 -28.36
C PHE A 40 47.75 -4.73 -29.42
N ARG A 41 48.48 -5.45 -30.28
CA ARG A 41 47.97 -6.28 -31.36
C ARG A 41 47.80 -7.71 -30.88
N PHE A 42 46.63 -8.28 -31.10
CA PHE A 42 46.30 -9.65 -30.69
C PHE A 42 45.33 -10.32 -31.66
N VAL A 43 45.20 -11.64 -31.53
CA VAL A 43 44.11 -12.41 -32.15
C VAL A 43 43.06 -12.65 -31.08
N SER A 44 41.83 -12.24 -31.35
CA SER A 44 40.72 -12.41 -30.43
C SER A 44 40.43 -13.90 -30.21
N PRO A 45 40.46 -14.40 -28.95
CA PRO A 45 40.11 -15.79 -28.67
C PRO A 45 38.61 -16.06 -28.89
N GLU A 46 37.77 -15.02 -28.82
CA GLU A 46 36.31 -15.13 -29.03
C GLU A 46 35.91 -15.17 -30.51
N THR A 47 36.66 -14.48 -31.40
CA THR A 47 36.26 -14.29 -32.81
C THR A 47 37.28 -14.80 -33.83
N GLY A 48 38.50 -15.16 -33.42
CA GLY A 48 39.60 -15.55 -34.30
C GLY A 48 40.20 -14.41 -35.13
N LYS A 49 39.68 -13.18 -35.02
CA LYS A 49 40.11 -12.02 -35.84
C LYS A 49 41.27 -11.28 -35.20
N ARG A 50 42.16 -10.72 -36.02
CA ARG A 50 43.22 -9.80 -35.59
C ARG A 50 42.62 -8.46 -35.18
N ARG A 51 43.04 -7.93 -34.03
CA ARG A 51 42.56 -6.67 -33.46
C ARG A 51 43.70 -5.88 -32.81
N ASP A 52 43.53 -4.56 -32.82
CA ASP A 52 44.48 -3.59 -32.27
C ASP A 52 43.80 -2.83 -31.11
N MET A 53 44.36 -2.93 -29.90
CA MET A 53 43.90 -2.22 -28.69
C MET A 53 44.83 -1.06 -28.36
N GLY A 54 44.30 0.17 -28.38
CA GLY A 54 45.05 1.35 -27.93
C GLY A 54 45.23 1.36 -26.41
N LEU A 55 46.46 1.54 -25.92
CA LEU A 55 46.80 1.61 -24.50
C LEU A 55 47.10 3.02 -23.98
N GLY A 56 47.02 4.02 -24.88
CA GLY A 56 47.22 5.44 -24.62
C GLY A 56 48.36 6.03 -25.46
N SER A 57 48.63 7.31 -25.25
CA SER A 57 49.65 8.05 -26.03
C SER A 57 50.91 8.27 -25.20
N TYR A 58 52.08 8.13 -25.82
CA TYR A 58 53.37 8.54 -25.27
C TYR A 58 53.56 10.06 -25.47
N PRO A 59 54.08 10.82 -24.49
CA PRO A 59 54.65 10.37 -23.22
C PRO A 59 53.65 10.21 -22.05
N ALA A 60 52.37 10.57 -22.20
CA ALA A 60 51.36 10.49 -21.13
C ALA A 60 51.20 9.07 -20.54
N VAL A 61 51.42 8.05 -21.36
CA VAL A 61 51.60 6.66 -20.94
C VAL A 61 53.05 6.29 -21.17
N SER A 62 53.78 6.07 -20.08
CA SER A 62 55.20 5.71 -20.13
C SER A 62 55.40 4.31 -20.73
N VAL A 63 56.64 3.99 -21.11
CA VAL A 63 57.00 2.63 -21.56
C VAL A 63 56.65 1.59 -20.48
N LYS A 64 56.84 1.93 -19.21
CA LYS A 64 56.52 1.05 -18.06
C LYS A 64 55.01 0.80 -17.98
N ASP A 65 54.19 1.85 -18.04
CA ASP A 65 52.74 1.74 -17.94
C ASP A 65 52.13 1.02 -19.14
N ALA A 66 52.70 1.22 -20.33
CA ALA A 66 52.30 0.52 -21.53
C ALA A 66 52.56 -1.00 -21.42
N ARG A 67 53.69 -1.39 -20.83
CA ARG A 67 54.00 -2.80 -20.55
C ARG A 67 53.06 -3.41 -19.52
N GLU A 68 52.77 -2.69 -18.44
CA GLU A 68 51.80 -3.15 -17.42
C GLU A 68 50.42 -3.39 -18.04
N LYS A 69 49.90 -2.40 -18.79
CA LYS A 69 48.63 -2.54 -19.51
C LYS A 69 48.66 -3.66 -20.55
N GLY A 70 49.79 -3.83 -21.26
CA GLY A 70 49.97 -4.91 -22.22
C GLY A 70 49.99 -6.29 -21.56
N PHE A 71 50.60 -6.41 -20.38
CA PHE A 71 50.61 -7.63 -19.58
C PHE A 71 49.20 -7.98 -19.08
N GLN A 72 48.45 -7.00 -18.57
CA GLN A 72 47.05 -7.20 -18.19
C GLN A 72 46.19 -7.68 -19.38
N ALA A 73 46.38 -7.09 -20.56
CA ALA A 73 45.69 -7.54 -21.77
C ALA A 73 46.08 -8.97 -22.19
N ARG A 74 47.37 -9.35 -22.06
CA ARG A 74 47.83 -10.75 -22.28
C ARG A 74 47.15 -11.72 -21.33
N ARG A 75 47.07 -11.39 -20.04
CA ARG A 75 46.43 -12.25 -19.03
C ARG A 75 44.95 -12.50 -19.35
N LEU A 76 44.25 -11.52 -19.91
CA LEU A 76 42.88 -11.72 -20.39
C LEU A 76 42.83 -12.71 -21.55
N LEU A 77 43.75 -12.61 -22.52
CA LEU A 77 43.84 -13.55 -23.64
C LEU A 77 44.14 -14.99 -23.19
N GLU A 78 45.05 -15.15 -22.22
CA GLU A 78 45.39 -16.45 -21.62
C GLU A 78 44.18 -17.10 -20.93
N ASN A 79 43.28 -16.28 -20.38
CA ASN A 79 42.00 -16.72 -19.82
C ASN A 79 40.89 -16.86 -20.88
N GLY A 80 41.21 -16.82 -22.17
CA GLY A 80 40.25 -16.96 -23.27
C GLY A 80 39.33 -15.76 -23.48
N LYS A 81 39.63 -14.59 -22.89
CA LYS A 81 38.81 -13.37 -23.01
C LYS A 81 39.42 -12.37 -24.00
N ASP A 82 38.58 -11.71 -24.81
CA ASP A 82 39.00 -10.59 -25.65
C ASP A 82 39.08 -9.29 -24.82
N PRO A 83 40.26 -8.64 -24.69
CA PRO A 83 40.45 -7.43 -23.88
C PRO A 83 39.55 -6.24 -24.26
N LEU A 84 39.23 -6.08 -25.55
CA LEU A 84 38.35 -4.99 -26.01
C LEU A 84 36.89 -5.26 -25.67
N ASN A 85 36.47 -6.52 -25.79
CA ASN A 85 35.11 -6.92 -25.43
C ASN A 85 34.90 -6.86 -23.92
N GLU A 86 35.89 -7.28 -23.12
CA GLU A 86 35.81 -7.17 -21.66
C GLU A 86 35.72 -5.71 -21.21
N ARG A 87 36.54 -4.82 -21.80
CA ARG A 87 36.42 -3.37 -21.54
C ARG A 87 35.03 -2.83 -21.89
N LYS A 88 34.45 -3.27 -23.01
CA LYS A 88 33.09 -2.89 -23.41
C LYS A 88 32.04 -3.41 -22.42
N ARG A 89 32.11 -4.69 -22.02
CA ARG A 89 31.21 -5.29 -21.01
C ARG A 89 31.26 -4.55 -19.68
N LEU A 90 32.44 -4.16 -19.22
CA LEU A 90 32.61 -3.36 -18.01
C LEU A 90 31.93 -1.99 -18.14
N LEU A 91 32.14 -1.28 -19.25
CA LEU A 91 31.50 0.02 -19.50
C LEU A 91 29.96 -0.10 -19.58
N GLU A 92 29.45 -1.13 -20.26
CA GLU A 92 28.01 -1.39 -20.35
C GLU A 92 27.41 -1.74 -18.97
N THR A 93 28.16 -2.48 -18.14
CA THR A 93 27.75 -2.80 -16.77
C THR A 93 27.70 -1.54 -15.90
N GLU A 94 28.69 -0.67 -16.00
CA GLU A 94 28.72 0.60 -15.27
C GLU A 94 27.63 1.57 -15.76
N GLN A 95 27.36 1.64 -17.06
CA GLN A 95 26.25 2.42 -17.61
C GLN A 95 24.89 1.89 -17.14
N ARG A 96 24.69 0.56 -17.15
CA ARG A 96 23.48 -0.05 -16.59
C ARG A 96 23.30 0.30 -15.13
N LYS A 97 24.35 0.20 -14.31
CA LYS A 97 24.33 0.60 -12.90
C LYS A 97 24.04 2.09 -12.72
N MET A 98 24.53 2.97 -13.61
CA MET A 98 24.19 4.40 -13.58
C MET A 98 22.73 4.67 -13.91
N SER A 99 22.12 3.88 -14.80
CA SER A 99 20.72 4.00 -15.21
C SER A 99 19.71 3.35 -14.26
N MET A 100 20.15 2.64 -13.21
CA MET A 100 19.22 2.01 -12.27
C MET A 100 18.61 3.06 -11.33
N PRO A 101 17.29 3.03 -11.13
CA PRO A 101 16.62 3.94 -10.21
C PRO A 101 17.03 3.65 -8.77
N THR A 102 16.94 4.67 -7.94
CA THR A 102 16.86 4.53 -6.48
C THR A 102 15.53 3.90 -6.07
N PHE A 103 15.45 3.38 -4.84
CA PHE A 103 14.20 2.82 -4.33
C PHE A 103 13.06 3.84 -4.34
N ALA A 104 13.32 5.09 -3.97
CA ALA A 104 12.30 6.14 -3.96
C ALA A 104 11.79 6.45 -5.38
N GLU A 105 12.68 6.54 -6.37
CA GLU A 105 12.30 6.75 -7.77
C GLU A 105 11.47 5.59 -8.31
N ALA A 106 11.92 4.35 -8.06
CA ALA A 106 11.18 3.15 -8.43
C ALA A 106 9.80 3.11 -7.77
N ALA A 107 9.72 3.38 -6.47
CA ALA A 107 8.46 3.41 -5.73
C ALA A 107 7.48 4.48 -6.24
N ARG A 108 7.97 5.68 -6.59
CA ARG A 108 7.14 6.73 -7.21
C ARG A 108 6.66 6.32 -8.60
N GLN A 109 7.48 5.63 -9.38
CA GLN A 109 7.07 5.14 -10.69
C GLN A 109 6.02 4.03 -10.59
N VAL A 110 6.23 3.05 -9.72
CA VAL A 110 5.25 2.00 -9.39
C VAL A 110 3.95 2.61 -8.92
N TYR A 111 4.02 3.64 -8.06
CA TYR A 111 2.84 4.35 -7.60
C TYR A 111 2.06 4.99 -8.76
N ARG A 112 2.74 5.65 -9.71
CA ARG A 112 2.10 6.22 -10.91
C ARG A 112 1.47 5.13 -11.79
N ASP A 113 2.13 3.99 -11.95
CA ASP A 113 1.62 2.87 -12.75
C ASP A 113 0.37 2.23 -12.09
N LEU A 114 0.34 2.14 -10.76
CA LEU A 114 -0.76 1.52 -10.01
C LEU A 114 -1.90 2.48 -9.68
N SER A 115 -1.63 3.79 -9.58
CA SER A 115 -2.63 4.77 -9.13
C SER A 115 -3.93 4.81 -9.94
N PRO A 116 -3.94 4.64 -11.27
CA PRO A 116 -5.18 4.58 -12.05
C PRO A 116 -6.07 3.39 -11.68
N GLY A 117 -5.48 2.30 -11.15
CA GLY A 117 -6.21 1.12 -10.71
C GLY A 117 -6.78 1.25 -9.28
N PHE A 118 -6.40 2.27 -8.51
CA PHE A 118 -6.92 2.46 -7.16
C PHE A 118 -8.29 3.11 -7.19
N ARG A 119 -9.28 2.42 -6.62
CA ARG A 119 -10.68 2.89 -6.57
C ARG A 119 -10.92 4.06 -5.61
N ASN A 120 -9.94 4.43 -4.79
CA ASN A 120 -10.08 5.45 -3.75
C ASN A 120 -8.79 6.26 -3.64
N GLU A 121 -8.87 7.55 -3.95
CA GLU A 121 -7.75 8.49 -3.93
C GLU A 121 -7.07 8.59 -2.55
N LYS A 122 -7.84 8.51 -1.46
CA LYS A 122 -7.29 8.50 -0.09
C LYS A 122 -6.44 7.24 0.16
N HIS A 123 -6.88 6.08 -0.35
CA HIS A 123 -6.09 4.85 -0.27
C HIS A 123 -4.88 4.87 -1.21
N SER A 124 -4.98 5.54 -2.36
CA SER A 124 -3.86 5.79 -3.27
C SER A 124 -2.77 6.60 -2.56
N GLY A 125 -3.11 7.76 -2.00
CA GLY A 125 -2.14 8.61 -1.27
C GLY A 125 -1.50 7.88 -0.08
N GLN A 126 -2.28 7.07 0.65
CA GLN A 126 -1.73 6.24 1.73
C GLN A 126 -0.69 5.21 1.26
N TRP A 127 -0.69 4.80 -0.01
CA TRP A 127 0.28 3.84 -0.52
C TRP A 127 1.69 4.43 -0.50
N ILE A 128 1.87 5.58 -1.16
CA ILE A 128 3.18 6.23 -1.25
C ILE A 128 3.59 6.90 0.06
N ASN A 129 2.65 7.56 0.76
CA ASN A 129 2.97 8.30 1.99
C ASN A 129 3.57 7.40 3.08
N THR A 130 3.16 6.13 3.16
CA THR A 130 3.77 5.21 4.14
C THR A 130 5.19 4.79 3.77
N LEU A 131 5.51 4.70 2.47
CA LEU A 131 6.88 4.43 2.04
C LEU A 131 7.75 5.66 2.30
N GLU A 132 7.23 6.86 2.02
CA GLU A 132 7.89 8.13 2.35
C GLU A 132 8.14 8.28 3.85
N GLN A 133 7.20 7.86 4.69
CA GLN A 133 7.32 7.98 6.14
C GLN A 133 8.27 6.94 6.75
N TYR A 134 8.18 5.68 6.33
CA TYR A 134 8.81 4.56 7.05
C TYR A 134 10.01 3.94 6.34
N VAL A 135 10.21 4.21 5.04
CA VAL A 135 11.21 3.49 4.23
C VAL A 135 12.18 4.44 3.54
N PHE A 136 11.68 5.52 2.94
CA PHE A 136 12.52 6.46 2.20
C PHE A 136 13.61 7.12 3.04
N PRO A 137 13.40 7.46 4.32
CA PRO A 137 14.43 8.11 5.13
C PRO A 137 15.69 7.25 5.31
N SER A 138 15.57 5.92 5.27
CA SER A 138 16.69 4.99 5.47
C SER A 138 17.27 4.48 4.16
N ILE A 139 16.42 4.04 3.22
CA ILE A 139 16.87 3.32 2.02
C ILE A 139 16.38 3.95 0.71
N GLY A 140 15.65 5.06 0.76
CA GLY A 140 15.02 5.69 -0.41
C GLY A 140 16.01 6.13 -1.48
N ALA A 141 17.16 6.66 -1.09
CA ALA A 141 18.20 7.14 -2.01
C ALA A 141 19.14 6.02 -2.52
N VAL A 142 18.99 4.78 -2.03
CA VAL A 142 19.85 3.67 -2.40
C VAL A 142 19.36 3.07 -3.72
N LYS A 143 20.30 2.74 -4.63
CA LYS A 143 19.99 2.05 -5.89
C LYS A 143 19.41 0.68 -5.63
N VAL A 144 18.39 0.31 -6.41
CA VAL A 144 17.66 -0.96 -6.20
C VAL A 144 18.55 -2.20 -6.29
N SER A 145 19.64 -2.16 -7.07
CA SER A 145 20.62 -3.25 -7.16
C SER A 145 21.43 -3.50 -5.89
N ASN A 146 21.53 -2.51 -5.02
CA ASN A 146 22.38 -2.57 -3.83
C ASN A 146 21.57 -2.88 -2.56
N LEU A 147 20.25 -3.02 -2.70
CA LEU A 147 19.36 -3.28 -1.57
C LEU A 147 19.30 -4.77 -1.25
N THR A 148 19.45 -5.07 0.02
CA THR A 148 19.42 -6.42 0.58
C THR A 148 18.21 -6.60 1.50
N ALA A 149 17.92 -7.84 1.88
CA ALA A 149 16.88 -8.12 2.87
C ALA A 149 17.17 -7.44 4.22
N ALA A 150 18.44 -7.29 4.58
CA ALA A 150 18.84 -6.63 5.83
C ALA A 150 18.47 -5.14 5.86
N ASP A 151 18.60 -4.45 4.72
CA ASP A 151 18.25 -3.03 4.60
C ASP A 151 16.74 -2.81 4.82
N PHE A 152 15.91 -3.65 4.21
CA PHE A 152 14.46 -3.62 4.43
C PHE A 152 14.07 -4.02 5.86
N ALA A 153 14.77 -4.99 6.45
CA ALA A 153 14.54 -5.36 7.84
C ALA A 153 14.86 -4.20 8.78
N ALA A 154 16.00 -3.53 8.59
CA ALA A 154 16.40 -2.37 9.37
C ALA A 154 15.40 -1.22 9.25
N ALA A 155 14.90 -0.93 8.04
CA ALA A 155 13.88 0.10 7.82
C ALA A 155 12.54 -0.22 8.53
N LEU A 156 12.15 -1.49 8.57
CA LEU A 156 10.87 -1.91 9.17
C LEU A 156 10.95 -2.12 10.69
N LYS A 157 12.14 -2.42 11.23
CA LYS A 157 12.35 -2.77 12.64
C LYS A 157 11.70 -1.79 13.64
N PRO A 158 11.79 -0.45 13.47
CA PRO A 158 11.20 0.50 14.43
C PRO A 158 9.67 0.39 14.55
N ILE A 159 8.99 -0.01 13.48
CA ILE A 159 7.52 -0.13 13.47
C ILE A 159 7.03 -1.57 13.56
N TRP A 160 7.95 -2.54 13.52
CA TRP A 160 7.61 -3.93 13.26
C TRP A 160 6.70 -4.55 14.31
N LEU A 161 6.96 -4.28 15.59
CA LEU A 161 6.14 -4.78 16.70
C LEU A 161 5.11 -3.74 17.15
N GLU A 162 5.51 -2.47 17.25
CA GLU A 162 4.63 -1.39 17.73
C GLU A 162 3.45 -1.11 16.79
N LYS A 163 3.67 -1.21 15.48
CA LYS A 163 2.67 -0.92 14.43
C LYS A 163 2.60 -2.08 13.44
N ALA A 164 2.40 -3.29 13.96
CA ALA A 164 2.57 -4.53 13.21
C ALA A 164 1.74 -4.63 11.90
N GLU A 165 0.50 -4.13 11.87
CA GLU A 165 -0.32 -4.07 10.64
C GLU A 165 0.28 -3.09 9.61
N THR A 166 0.68 -1.89 10.05
CA THR A 166 1.34 -0.90 9.20
C THR A 166 2.64 -1.46 8.64
N ALA A 167 3.48 -2.06 9.49
CA ALA A 167 4.74 -2.66 9.07
C ALA A 167 4.54 -3.79 8.05
N SER A 168 3.53 -4.64 8.24
CA SER A 168 3.18 -5.70 7.29
C SER A 168 2.78 -5.14 5.93
N ARG A 169 1.96 -4.09 5.91
CA ARG A 169 1.55 -3.40 4.66
C ARG A 169 2.72 -2.71 3.99
N VAL A 170 3.59 -2.04 4.75
CA VAL A 170 4.80 -1.38 4.21
C VAL A 170 5.73 -2.43 3.58
N LYS A 171 5.97 -3.57 4.25
CA LYS A 171 6.73 -4.70 3.68
C LYS A 171 6.15 -5.17 2.34
N GLN A 172 4.84 -5.39 2.28
CA GLN A 172 4.16 -5.81 1.04
C GLN A 172 4.36 -4.78 -0.08
N ARG A 173 4.29 -3.48 0.23
CA ARG A 173 4.52 -2.40 -0.74
C ARG A 173 5.97 -2.39 -1.24
N CYS A 174 6.94 -2.57 -0.34
CA CYS A 174 8.35 -2.72 -0.73
C CYS A 174 8.55 -3.91 -1.67
N ASP A 175 7.90 -5.03 -1.38
CA ASP A 175 7.98 -6.23 -2.21
C ASP A 175 7.38 -6.01 -3.61
N VAL A 176 6.26 -5.30 -3.71
CA VAL A 176 5.68 -4.89 -5.01
C VAL A 176 6.68 -4.04 -5.81
N VAL A 177 7.35 -3.07 -5.18
CA VAL A 177 8.35 -2.22 -5.85
C VAL A 177 9.54 -3.05 -6.33
N MET A 178 10.07 -3.93 -5.50
CA MET A 178 11.24 -4.74 -5.87
C MET A 178 10.90 -5.79 -6.93
N ASN A 179 9.71 -6.39 -6.90
CA ASN A 179 9.24 -7.27 -7.98
C ASN A 179 9.04 -6.52 -9.30
N TRP A 180 8.54 -5.27 -9.26
CA TRP A 180 8.48 -4.41 -10.45
C TRP A 180 9.88 -4.11 -11.01
N CYS A 181 10.88 -3.93 -10.14
CA CYS A 181 12.28 -3.76 -10.55
C CYS A 181 12.84 -5.04 -11.18
N ALA A 182 12.50 -6.21 -10.63
CA ALA A 182 12.90 -7.51 -11.16
C ALA A 182 12.31 -7.75 -12.57
N ALA A 183 11.02 -7.44 -12.75
CA ALA A 183 10.35 -7.55 -14.05
C ALA A 183 10.97 -6.65 -15.14
N ARG A 184 11.64 -5.56 -14.75
CA ARG A 184 12.36 -4.65 -15.66
C ARG A 184 13.84 -5.01 -15.83
N GLY A 185 14.31 -6.10 -15.21
CA GLY A 185 15.69 -6.55 -15.28
C GLY A 185 16.69 -5.68 -14.52
N PHE A 186 16.23 -4.80 -13.62
CA PHE A 186 17.13 -4.02 -12.75
C PHE A 186 17.76 -4.88 -11.66
N ILE A 187 17.02 -5.90 -11.21
CA ILE A 187 17.47 -6.90 -10.24
C ILE A 187 17.01 -8.28 -10.71
N ILE A 188 17.59 -9.34 -10.13
CA ILE A 188 17.22 -10.72 -10.48
C ILE A 188 15.91 -11.13 -9.79
N ALA A 189 15.78 -10.81 -8.50
CA ALA A 189 14.62 -11.16 -7.68
C ALA A 189 14.45 -10.17 -6.52
N SER A 190 13.24 -10.07 -5.99
CA SER A 190 12.97 -9.26 -4.80
C SER A 190 13.63 -9.85 -3.55
N PRO A 191 14.44 -9.09 -2.80
CA PRO A 191 14.98 -9.52 -1.51
C PRO A 191 13.95 -9.44 -0.38
N VAL A 192 12.77 -8.86 -0.61
CA VAL A 192 11.81 -8.50 0.45
C VAL A 192 11.05 -9.73 0.99
N GLY A 193 10.92 -10.78 0.18
CA GLY A 193 10.25 -12.03 0.57
C GLY A 193 10.79 -12.60 1.88
N VAL A 194 12.12 -12.63 2.03
CA VAL A 194 12.82 -13.24 3.18
C VAL A 194 13.01 -12.31 4.38
N VAL A 195 12.62 -11.03 4.29
CA VAL A 195 12.80 -10.04 5.39
C VAL A 195 12.14 -10.49 6.69
N GLY A 196 11.05 -11.25 6.61
CA GLY A 196 10.37 -11.79 7.80
C GLY A 196 11.24 -12.75 8.63
N GLN A 197 12.30 -13.33 8.05
CA GLN A 197 13.26 -14.18 8.74
C GLN A 197 14.27 -13.38 9.58
N LEU A 198 14.42 -12.08 9.29
CA LEU A 198 15.35 -11.18 9.97
C LEU A 198 14.68 -10.35 11.08
N LEU A 199 13.37 -10.53 11.27
CA LEU A 199 12.56 -9.76 12.19
C LEU A 199 11.83 -10.70 13.16
N PRO A 200 11.56 -10.26 14.40
CA PRO A 200 10.87 -11.08 15.38
C PRO A 200 9.47 -11.45 14.88
N LYS A 201 8.99 -12.64 15.26
CA LYS A 201 7.65 -13.09 14.92
C LYS A 201 6.64 -12.10 15.48
N GLN A 202 5.86 -11.49 14.59
CA GLN A 202 4.75 -10.66 15.02
C GLN A 202 3.62 -11.55 15.59
N PRO A 203 2.79 -11.06 16.52
CA PRO A 203 1.63 -11.78 17.04
C PRO A 203 0.73 -12.27 15.91
N GLY A 204 -0.02 -13.35 16.11
CA GLY A 204 -0.94 -13.86 15.08
C GLY A 204 -1.97 -12.81 14.65
N LYS A 205 -2.49 -12.88 13.41
CA LYS A 205 -3.51 -11.92 12.94
C LYS A 205 -4.72 -11.88 13.89
N ARG A 206 -5.14 -13.02 14.44
CA ARG A 206 -6.21 -13.12 15.44
C ARG A 206 -5.88 -12.38 16.74
N GLU A 207 -4.65 -12.53 17.23
CA GLU A 207 -4.16 -11.83 18.44
C GLU A 207 -4.08 -10.31 18.25
N ARG A 208 -3.94 -9.83 17.00
CA ARG A 208 -3.94 -8.40 16.66
C ARG A 208 -5.31 -7.81 16.37
N VAL A 209 -6.35 -8.64 16.16
CA VAL A 209 -7.69 -8.13 15.87
C VAL A 209 -8.26 -7.57 17.17
N ILE A 210 -8.14 -6.25 17.30
CA ILE A 210 -8.82 -5.50 18.34
C ILE A 210 -10.26 -5.30 17.85
N ASN A 211 -11.20 -6.00 18.48
CA ASN A 211 -12.62 -5.79 18.21
C ASN A 211 -13.00 -4.33 18.50
N GLN A 212 -13.95 -3.82 17.71
CA GLN A 212 -14.49 -2.48 17.90
C GLN A 212 -15.39 -2.50 19.13
N PRO A 213 -15.08 -1.73 20.20
CA PRO A 213 -15.85 -1.76 21.43
C PRO A 213 -17.30 -1.40 21.18
N ALA A 214 -18.20 -2.18 21.77
CA ALA A 214 -19.63 -2.09 21.58
C ALA A 214 -20.33 -1.72 22.88
N VAL A 215 -21.48 -1.05 22.78
CA VAL A 215 -22.39 -0.95 23.92
C VAL A 215 -23.07 -2.32 24.05
N PRO A 216 -23.08 -2.97 25.21
CA PRO A 216 -23.84 -4.21 25.40
C PRO A 216 -25.29 -3.99 24.96
N TRP A 217 -25.86 -4.90 24.17
CA TRP A 217 -27.18 -4.67 23.58
C TRP A 217 -28.28 -4.41 24.60
N ARG A 218 -28.12 -4.94 25.82
CA ARG A 218 -29.02 -4.69 26.96
C ARG A 218 -29.01 -3.25 27.46
N ALA A 219 -27.89 -2.55 27.30
CA ALA A 219 -27.71 -1.15 27.70
C ALA A 219 -28.02 -0.15 26.57
N VAL A 220 -28.28 -0.64 25.35
CA VAL A 220 -28.61 0.22 24.20
C VAL A 220 -29.88 1.06 24.45
N PRO A 221 -30.98 0.54 25.02
CA PRO A 221 -32.19 1.34 25.25
C PRO A 221 -31.95 2.53 26.19
N ASP A 222 -31.26 2.30 27.30
CA ASP A 222 -30.86 3.37 28.24
C ASP A 222 -29.95 4.39 27.55
N PHE A 223 -28.98 3.95 26.74
CA PHE A 223 -28.14 4.87 25.97
C PHE A 223 -28.95 5.73 24.99
N VAL A 224 -29.90 5.15 24.25
CA VAL A 224 -30.74 5.91 23.33
C VAL A 224 -31.56 6.94 24.07
N ARG A 225 -32.21 6.56 25.18
CA ARG A 225 -32.99 7.47 26.03
C ARG A 225 -32.13 8.60 26.60
N ASP A 226 -31.05 8.25 27.29
CA ASP A 226 -30.30 9.17 28.15
C ASP A 226 -29.29 10.02 27.38
N VAL A 227 -28.89 9.60 26.17
CA VAL A 227 -27.91 10.32 25.36
C VAL A 227 -28.51 10.82 24.06
N LEU A 228 -29.16 9.96 23.28
CA LEU A 228 -29.64 10.35 21.94
C LEU A 228 -30.92 11.18 22.02
N HIS A 229 -31.85 10.84 22.91
CA HIS A 229 -33.13 11.55 23.03
C HIS A 229 -33.12 12.65 24.09
N ALA A 230 -32.19 12.62 25.04
CA ALA A 230 -32.05 13.66 26.05
C ALA A 230 -31.43 14.96 25.50
N GLY A 231 -31.92 16.10 25.99
CA GLY A 231 -31.36 17.43 25.69
C GLY A 231 -31.56 17.88 24.24
N LEU A 232 -30.67 18.75 23.75
CA LEU A 232 -30.74 19.25 22.38
C LEU A 232 -30.50 18.11 21.37
N GLN A 233 -31.43 17.96 20.43
CA GLN A 233 -31.26 17.03 19.34
C GLN A 233 -30.25 17.58 18.33
N THR A 234 -29.18 16.83 18.12
CA THR A 234 -28.09 17.20 17.20
C THR A 234 -28.05 16.25 16.03
N ARG A 235 -27.52 16.70 14.90
CA ARG A 235 -27.38 15.86 13.69
C ARG A 235 -26.59 14.57 13.96
N SER A 236 -25.56 14.61 14.81
CA SER A 236 -24.80 13.41 15.17
C SER A 236 -25.60 12.42 16.00
N LYS A 237 -26.50 12.88 16.88
CA LYS A 237 -27.40 12.01 17.65
C LYS A 237 -28.41 11.32 16.74
N LEU A 238 -29.05 12.08 15.84
CA LEU A 238 -29.97 11.53 14.84
C LEU A 238 -29.28 10.50 13.93
N MET A 239 -28.07 10.79 13.47
CA MET A 239 -27.30 9.85 12.66
C MET A 239 -26.91 8.58 13.43
N LEU A 240 -26.56 8.69 14.72
CA LEU A 240 -26.28 7.52 15.57
C LEU A 240 -27.54 6.67 15.76
N GLU A 241 -28.68 7.30 15.98
CA GLU A 241 -29.97 6.61 16.10
C GLU A 241 -30.32 5.84 14.82
N VAL A 242 -30.22 6.49 13.65
CA VAL A 242 -30.41 5.80 12.37
C VAL A 242 -29.40 4.66 12.21
N LEU A 243 -28.13 4.87 12.55
CA LEU A 243 -27.11 3.82 12.48
C LEU A 243 -27.49 2.59 13.31
N ILE A 244 -27.95 2.81 14.54
CA ILE A 244 -28.35 1.75 15.47
C ILE A 244 -29.55 1.00 14.91
N LEU A 245 -30.61 1.72 14.55
CA LEU A 245 -31.88 1.13 14.09
C LEU A 245 -31.77 0.45 12.72
N THR A 246 -30.81 0.82 11.88
CA THR A 246 -30.57 0.18 10.57
C THR A 246 -29.45 -0.86 10.59
N ALA A 247 -28.68 -0.92 11.69
CA ALA A 247 -27.41 -1.62 11.78
C ALA A 247 -26.42 -1.29 10.63
N ALA A 248 -26.53 -0.13 9.99
CA ALA A 248 -25.68 0.27 8.86
C ALA A 248 -24.29 0.74 9.31
N ARG A 249 -23.38 0.94 8.36
CA ARG A 249 -22.03 1.46 8.64
C ARG A 249 -22.05 2.99 8.70
N SER A 250 -21.16 3.58 9.52
CA SER A 250 -21.00 5.05 9.60
C SER A 250 -20.82 5.73 8.22
N GLY A 251 -20.07 5.12 7.30
CA GLY A 251 -19.92 5.66 5.95
C GLY A 251 -21.21 5.66 5.11
N GLU A 252 -22.07 4.66 5.32
CA GLU A 252 -23.37 4.53 4.65
C GLU A 252 -24.34 5.61 5.15
N ILE A 253 -24.36 5.86 6.47
CA ILE A 253 -25.18 6.92 7.06
C ILE A 253 -24.72 8.33 6.65
N ARG A 254 -23.41 8.60 6.70
CA ARG A 254 -22.86 9.94 6.42
C ARG A 254 -23.05 10.42 4.98
N GLN A 255 -23.15 9.49 4.05
CA GLN A 255 -23.30 9.77 2.62
C GLN A 255 -24.72 9.47 2.11
N MET A 256 -25.64 9.16 3.03
CA MET A 256 -27.03 8.83 2.71
C MET A 256 -27.70 9.94 1.91
N SER A 257 -28.39 9.57 0.82
CA SER A 257 -29.06 10.49 -0.08
C SER A 257 -30.58 10.29 -0.06
N TRP A 258 -31.33 11.37 -0.26
CA TRP A 258 -32.79 11.32 -0.40
C TRP A 258 -33.24 10.42 -1.55
N SER A 259 -32.46 10.36 -2.63
CA SER A 259 -32.74 9.48 -3.78
C SER A 259 -32.70 7.97 -3.46
N GLU A 260 -32.10 7.58 -2.33
CA GLU A 260 -32.00 6.18 -1.90
C GLU A 260 -33.18 5.74 -1.04
N LEU A 261 -34.03 6.69 -0.63
CA LEU A 261 -35.11 6.51 0.32
C LEU A 261 -36.46 6.41 -0.38
N ASP A 262 -37.07 5.22 -0.32
CA ASP A 262 -38.47 5.01 -0.65
C ASP A 262 -39.26 4.93 0.67
N LEU A 263 -39.69 6.09 1.18
CA LEU A 263 -40.42 6.18 2.45
C LEU A 263 -41.83 5.57 2.36
N GLN A 264 -42.42 5.50 1.16
CA GLN A 264 -43.73 4.87 0.96
C GLN A 264 -43.63 3.35 1.10
N LYS A 265 -42.58 2.74 0.53
CA LYS A 265 -42.33 1.30 0.67
C LYS A 265 -41.57 0.93 1.96
N GLY A 266 -41.10 1.93 2.71
CA GLY A 266 -40.25 1.75 3.88
C GLY A 266 -38.96 1.02 3.55
N ILE A 267 -38.23 1.49 2.53
CA ILE A 267 -36.97 0.86 2.06
C ILE A 267 -35.91 1.93 1.85
N TRP A 268 -34.72 1.68 2.38
CA TRP A 268 -33.50 2.37 1.99
C TRP A 268 -32.64 1.47 1.09
N THR A 269 -32.35 1.91 -0.13
CA THR A 269 -31.57 1.13 -1.11
C THR A 269 -30.17 1.70 -1.26
N LEU A 270 -29.18 1.03 -0.68
CA LEU A 270 -27.77 1.36 -0.83
C LEU A 270 -27.22 0.82 -2.15
N PRO A 271 -26.72 1.69 -3.05
CA PRO A 271 -26.20 1.27 -4.34
C PRO A 271 -24.85 0.54 -4.19
N ALA A 272 -24.55 -0.36 -5.13
CA ALA A 272 -23.38 -1.24 -5.07
C ALA A 272 -22.05 -0.48 -4.96
N GLU A 273 -21.98 0.71 -5.57
CA GLU A 273 -20.80 1.58 -5.60
C GLU A 273 -20.43 2.09 -4.19
N ARG A 274 -21.43 2.23 -3.31
CA ARG A 274 -21.25 2.66 -1.91
C ARG A 274 -21.03 1.49 -0.95
N MET A 275 -21.31 0.26 -1.41
CA MET A 275 -21.22 -0.93 -0.59
C MET A 275 -19.83 -1.55 -0.64
N LYS A 276 -19.29 -1.92 0.54
CA LYS A 276 -18.00 -2.61 0.65
C LYS A 276 -17.97 -3.93 -0.13
N ALA A 277 -19.11 -4.63 -0.18
CA ALA A 277 -19.29 -5.90 -0.87
C ALA A 277 -19.57 -5.75 -2.38
N LYS A 278 -19.81 -4.53 -2.88
CA LYS A 278 -20.18 -4.25 -4.28
C LYS A 278 -21.45 -4.94 -4.76
N ILE A 279 -22.39 -5.13 -3.83
CA ILE A 279 -23.72 -5.66 -4.09
C ILE A 279 -24.69 -4.65 -3.51
N ILE A 280 -25.79 -4.37 -4.22
CA ILE A 280 -26.88 -3.51 -3.74
C ILE A 280 -27.38 -4.06 -2.40
N HIS A 281 -27.61 -3.18 -1.43
CA HIS A 281 -28.14 -3.57 -0.13
C HIS A 281 -29.42 -2.81 0.17
N ARG A 282 -30.53 -3.55 0.35
CA ARG A 282 -31.79 -2.96 0.78
C ARG A 282 -31.93 -3.10 2.28
N VAL A 283 -32.22 -1.99 2.96
CA VAL A 283 -32.48 -1.95 4.40
C VAL A 283 -33.96 -1.64 4.59
N PRO A 284 -34.72 -2.51 5.27
CA PRO A 284 -36.10 -2.18 5.61
C PRO A 284 -36.10 -1.05 6.64
N LEU A 285 -36.94 -0.04 6.41
CA LEU A 285 -37.13 1.07 7.32
C LEU A 285 -38.29 0.75 8.25
N SER A 286 -38.03 0.88 9.53
CA SER A 286 -39.01 0.72 10.58
C SER A 286 -39.88 1.99 10.74
N PRO A 287 -41.07 1.90 11.35
CA PRO A 287 -42.01 3.01 11.46
C PRO A 287 -41.42 4.29 12.07
N HIS A 288 -40.56 4.16 13.09
CA HIS A 288 -39.89 5.32 13.68
C HIS A 288 -38.95 6.01 12.68
N LEU A 289 -38.17 5.23 11.93
CA LEU A 289 -37.27 5.77 10.91
C LEU A 289 -38.04 6.46 9.79
N ILE A 290 -39.19 5.92 9.37
CA ILE A 290 -40.03 6.56 8.34
C ILE A 290 -40.51 7.93 8.82
N ARG A 291 -40.98 8.05 10.07
CA ARG A 291 -41.39 9.33 10.66
C ARG A 291 -40.21 10.30 10.80
N LEU A 292 -39.06 9.80 11.27
CA LEU A 292 -37.85 10.60 11.41
C LEU A 292 -37.40 11.19 10.06
N PHE A 293 -37.33 10.36 9.01
CA PHE A 293 -36.96 10.83 7.68
C PHE A 293 -38.00 11.74 7.05
N GLY A 294 -39.29 11.53 7.31
CA GLY A 294 -40.36 12.44 6.88
C GLY A 294 -40.14 13.85 7.43
N ARG A 295 -39.97 13.98 8.75
CA ARG A 295 -39.67 15.26 9.40
C ARG A 295 -38.38 15.90 8.88
N LEU A 296 -37.30 15.12 8.75
CA LEU A 296 -36.03 15.63 8.22
C LEU A 296 -36.14 16.11 6.77
N ARG A 297 -37.06 15.53 5.98
CA ARG A 297 -37.32 15.95 4.60
C ARG A 297 -38.10 17.26 4.55
N GLU A 298 -39.02 17.48 5.47
CA GLU A 298 -39.75 18.75 5.61
C GLU A 298 -38.82 19.90 6.07
N GLU A 299 -37.86 19.60 6.96
CA GLU A 299 -36.85 20.55 7.42
C GLU A 299 -35.77 20.84 6.34
N ALA A 300 -35.63 19.97 5.34
CA ALA A 300 -34.65 20.12 4.28
C ALA A 300 -35.15 21.11 3.23
N ASP A 301 -34.43 22.23 3.06
CA ASP A 301 -34.63 23.13 1.93
C ASP A 301 -34.22 22.38 0.64
N LEU A 302 -35.21 21.86 -0.09
CA LEU A 302 -35.07 20.80 -1.10
C LEU A 302 -34.17 21.19 -2.29
N GLU A 303 -33.83 22.47 -2.45
CA GLU A 303 -33.08 22.95 -3.61
C GLU A 303 -31.55 22.93 -3.44
N ALA A 304 -31.01 22.75 -2.22
CA ALA A 304 -29.56 22.96 -1.99
C ALA A 304 -28.73 21.70 -1.69
N THR A 305 -29.32 20.55 -1.33
CA THR A 305 -28.55 19.33 -1.03
C THR A 305 -29.33 18.02 -1.13
N ASN A 306 -28.78 17.05 -1.87
CA ASN A 306 -29.33 15.70 -2.01
C ASN A 306 -28.99 14.76 -0.82
N LEU A 307 -28.29 15.26 0.20
CA LEU A 307 -27.89 14.47 1.37
C LEU A 307 -28.95 14.54 2.48
N VAL A 308 -29.17 13.41 3.16
CA VAL A 308 -30.04 13.35 4.34
C VAL A 308 -29.38 14.05 5.55
N PHE A 309 -28.05 13.91 5.66
CA PHE A 309 -27.26 14.50 6.76
C PHE A 309 -26.12 15.37 6.23
N PRO A 310 -26.41 16.54 5.63
CA PRO A 310 -25.39 17.42 5.07
C PRO A 310 -24.55 18.09 6.18
N SER A 311 -23.31 18.45 5.86
CA SER A 311 -22.52 19.40 6.65
C SER A 311 -23.04 20.85 6.42
N ARG A 312 -22.48 21.83 7.14
CA ARG A 312 -22.76 23.26 6.87
C ARG A 312 -22.37 23.70 5.46
N LYS A 313 -21.55 22.92 4.75
CA LYS A 313 -21.11 23.18 3.37
C LYS A 313 -21.84 22.30 2.35
N ASN A 314 -22.96 21.66 2.72
CA ASN A 314 -23.71 20.71 1.88
C ASN A 314 -22.89 19.51 1.36
N THR A 315 -21.84 19.14 2.10
CA THR A 315 -21.01 17.94 1.84
C THR A 315 -21.26 16.86 2.88
N PRO A 316 -20.87 15.60 2.65
CA PRO A 316 -20.89 14.59 3.71
C PRO A 316 -20.08 15.04 4.93
N VAL A 317 -20.57 14.71 6.13
CA VAL A 317 -19.84 14.99 7.38
C VAL A 317 -18.61 14.07 7.54
N SER A 318 -17.66 14.48 8.38
CA SER A 318 -16.41 13.75 8.64
C SER A 318 -16.66 12.34 9.17
N ASP A 319 -15.75 11.41 8.84
CA ASP A 319 -15.68 10.08 9.44
C ASP A 319 -15.63 10.08 10.97
N MET A 320 -15.10 11.14 11.57
CA MET A 320 -15.01 11.31 13.02
C MET A 320 -16.30 11.77 13.68
N THR A 321 -17.31 12.24 12.95
CA THR A 321 -18.51 12.87 13.54
C THR A 321 -19.22 11.97 14.57
N LEU A 322 -19.50 10.71 14.21
CA LEU A 322 -20.20 9.78 15.12
C LEU A 322 -19.29 9.32 16.28
N THR A 323 -18.02 9.05 15.98
CA THR A 323 -17.04 8.68 17.01
C THR A 323 -16.81 9.81 18.02
N LYS A 324 -16.79 11.07 17.57
CA LYS A 324 -16.67 12.24 18.44
C LYS A 324 -17.90 12.37 19.34
N CYS A 325 -19.11 12.19 18.81
CA CYS A 325 -20.34 12.20 19.60
C CYS A 325 -20.27 11.19 20.77
N LEU A 326 -19.85 9.95 20.51
CA LEU A 326 -19.71 8.93 21.55
C LEU A 326 -18.61 9.28 22.58
N ARG A 327 -17.51 9.89 22.14
CA ARG A 327 -16.42 10.34 23.03
C ARG A 327 -16.83 11.51 23.92
N ASP A 328 -17.51 12.50 23.35
CA ASP A 328 -17.98 13.68 24.07
C ASP A 328 -18.96 13.28 25.20
N HIS A 329 -19.78 12.26 24.94
CA HIS A 329 -20.71 11.69 25.93
C HIS A 329 -20.09 10.58 26.80
N LYS A 330 -18.79 10.28 26.66
CA LYS A 330 -18.06 9.25 27.41
C LYS A 330 -18.78 7.90 27.47
N VAL A 331 -19.35 7.48 26.34
CA VAL A 331 -20.16 6.25 26.26
C VAL A 331 -19.29 5.03 26.53
N GLU A 332 -19.58 4.33 27.63
CA GLU A 332 -18.89 3.11 28.03
C GLU A 332 -19.14 1.97 27.04
N SER A 333 -18.24 1.00 27.02
CA SER A 333 -18.34 -0.19 26.17
C SER A 333 -18.15 -1.46 26.97
N ASP A 334 -18.41 -2.59 26.32
CA ASP A 334 -18.07 -3.93 26.76
C ASP A 334 -16.57 -4.18 27.00
N THR A 335 -15.70 -3.27 26.54
CA THR A 335 -14.26 -3.41 26.64
C THR A 335 -13.70 -2.44 27.70
N PRO A 336 -13.17 -2.94 28.82
CA PRO A 336 -12.65 -2.11 29.91
C PRO A 336 -11.64 -1.05 29.43
N GLY A 337 -11.81 0.19 29.88
CA GLY A 337 -10.92 1.31 29.54
C GLY A 337 -11.06 1.84 28.11
N ARG A 338 -12.03 1.36 27.32
CA ARG A 338 -12.29 1.84 25.96
C ARG A 338 -13.73 2.33 25.82
N LEU A 339 -13.91 3.43 25.11
CA LEU A 339 -15.22 3.98 24.80
C LEU A 339 -15.84 3.27 23.59
N ALA A 340 -17.17 3.26 23.55
CA ALA A 340 -17.92 2.68 22.44
C ALA A 340 -17.60 3.37 21.12
N THR A 341 -17.75 2.60 20.04
CA THR A 341 -17.56 3.11 18.67
C THR A 341 -18.86 2.99 17.88
N ALA A 342 -19.04 3.85 16.88
CA ALA A 342 -20.20 3.78 16.01
C ALA A 342 -20.30 2.41 15.29
N HIS A 343 -19.16 1.78 14.99
CA HIS A 343 -19.15 0.42 14.43
C HIS A 343 -19.56 -0.65 15.44
N GLY A 344 -19.30 -0.45 16.74
CA GLY A 344 -19.62 -1.39 17.80
C GLY A 344 -21.12 -1.69 17.93
N PHE A 345 -22.01 -0.74 17.60
CA PHE A 345 -23.46 -0.97 17.61
C PHE A 345 -23.92 -2.08 16.65
N ARG A 346 -23.13 -2.38 15.62
CA ARG A 346 -23.39 -3.53 14.74
C ARG A 346 -23.15 -4.85 15.44
N SER A 347 -22.17 -4.91 16.35
CA SER A 347 -21.99 -6.06 17.25
C SER A 347 -23.15 -6.13 18.23
N SER A 348 -23.60 -5.00 18.80
CA SER A 348 -24.78 -4.97 19.67
C SER A 348 -26.01 -5.57 19.00
N PHE A 349 -26.32 -5.17 17.75
CA PHE A 349 -27.40 -5.77 16.97
C PHE A 349 -27.18 -7.27 16.73
N ARG A 350 -25.95 -7.68 16.39
CA ARG A 350 -25.63 -9.08 16.10
C ARG A 350 -25.79 -9.98 17.31
N ASP A 351 -25.39 -9.50 18.48
CA ASP A 351 -25.47 -10.20 19.76
C ASP A 351 -26.92 -10.28 20.22
N TRP A 352 -27.67 -9.17 20.14
CA TRP A 352 -29.12 -9.16 20.39
C TRP A 352 -29.85 -10.17 19.51
N ALA A 353 -29.60 -10.16 18.20
CA ALA A 353 -30.24 -11.09 17.27
C ALA A 353 -29.92 -12.56 17.63
N SER A 354 -28.67 -12.83 18.02
CA SER A 354 -28.24 -14.17 18.42
C SER A 354 -28.93 -14.65 19.69
N GLU A 355 -28.98 -13.80 20.72
CA GLU A 355 -29.53 -14.15 22.03
C GLU A 355 -31.06 -14.21 22.01
N ASN A 356 -31.73 -13.52 21.08
CA ASN A 356 -33.18 -13.56 20.91
C ASN A 356 -33.64 -14.60 19.86
N GLY A 357 -32.76 -15.52 19.45
CA GLY A 357 -33.14 -16.68 18.63
C GLY A 357 -33.36 -16.39 17.15
N TYR A 358 -32.95 -15.22 16.64
CA TYR A 358 -33.08 -14.92 15.21
C TYR A 358 -32.08 -15.72 14.36
N PRO A 359 -32.49 -16.17 13.16
CA PRO A 359 -31.60 -16.89 12.25
C PRO A 359 -30.34 -16.08 11.92
N ARG A 360 -29.18 -16.74 12.05
CA ARG A 360 -27.87 -16.13 11.75
C ARG A 360 -27.84 -15.50 10.36
N ASP A 361 -28.35 -16.20 9.34
CA ASP A 361 -28.36 -15.70 7.96
C ASP A 361 -29.09 -14.35 7.83
N LEU A 362 -30.23 -14.17 8.48
CA LEU A 362 -30.98 -12.92 8.46
C LEU A 362 -30.20 -11.77 9.12
N ALA A 363 -29.55 -12.03 10.26
CA ALA A 363 -28.74 -11.04 10.97
C ALA A 363 -27.49 -10.65 10.16
N GLU A 364 -26.78 -11.62 9.56
CA GLU A 364 -25.62 -11.35 8.70
C GLU A 364 -26.01 -10.57 7.44
N ARG A 365 -27.18 -10.88 6.84
CA ARG A 365 -27.74 -10.12 5.71
C ARG A 365 -28.12 -8.70 6.09
N ALA A 366 -28.75 -8.48 7.25
CA ALA A 366 -29.06 -7.13 7.73
C ALA A 366 -27.79 -6.28 7.85
N LEU A 367 -26.69 -6.89 8.30
CA LEU A 367 -25.37 -6.29 8.38
C LEU A 367 -24.66 -6.16 7.01
N ALA A 368 -25.21 -6.65 5.91
CA ALA A 368 -24.54 -6.75 4.62
C ALA A 368 -23.14 -7.38 4.76
N HIS A 369 -23.06 -8.49 5.49
CA HIS A 369 -21.87 -9.33 5.53
C HIS A 369 -21.89 -10.29 4.34
N THR A 370 -20.77 -10.40 3.64
CA THR A 370 -20.59 -11.37 2.56
C THR A 370 -20.42 -12.76 3.17
N ILE A 371 -21.16 -13.73 2.66
CA ILE A 371 -21.00 -15.14 3.01
C ILE A 371 -19.60 -15.59 2.56
N GLN A 372 -18.83 -16.15 3.48
CA GLN A 372 -17.45 -16.54 3.23
C GLN A 372 -17.35 -17.80 2.36
N ASN A 373 -18.38 -18.65 2.39
CA ASN A 373 -18.45 -19.88 1.62
C ASN A 373 -19.07 -19.60 0.23
N ALA A 374 -18.25 -19.74 -0.82
CA ALA A 374 -18.69 -19.51 -2.21
C ALA A 374 -19.84 -20.43 -2.64
N THR A 375 -19.90 -21.65 -2.12
CA THR A 375 -20.98 -22.61 -2.40
C THR A 375 -22.29 -22.15 -1.78
N GLU A 376 -22.26 -21.69 -0.52
CA GLU A 376 -23.44 -21.17 0.18
C GLU A 376 -23.93 -19.87 -0.48
N ALA A 377 -23.01 -18.97 -0.86
CA ALA A 377 -23.32 -17.74 -1.58
C ALA A 377 -24.08 -17.96 -2.89
N ALA A 378 -23.83 -19.07 -3.60
CA ALA A 378 -24.50 -19.41 -4.87
C ALA A 378 -25.99 -19.78 -4.70
N TYR A 379 -26.40 -20.27 -3.52
CA TYR A 379 -27.79 -20.64 -3.25
C TYR A 379 -28.65 -19.46 -2.77
N HIS A 380 -28.04 -18.34 -2.39
CA HIS A 380 -28.76 -17.16 -1.93
C HIS A 380 -29.18 -16.22 -3.06
N ARG A 381 -30.35 -16.50 -3.64
CA ARG A 381 -30.92 -15.73 -4.77
C ARG A 381 -31.60 -14.43 -4.38
N THR A 382 -31.88 -14.21 -3.09
CA THR A 382 -32.61 -13.04 -2.58
C THR A 382 -31.95 -12.46 -1.33
N ASP A 383 -32.18 -11.18 -1.06
CA ASP A 383 -31.71 -10.50 0.14
C ASP A 383 -32.64 -10.68 1.37
N LEU A 384 -33.71 -11.47 1.22
CA LEU A 384 -34.70 -11.78 2.26
C LEU A 384 -35.26 -10.51 2.94
N LEU A 385 -35.53 -9.47 2.14
CA LEU A 385 -35.94 -8.16 2.66
C LEU A 385 -37.15 -8.23 3.60
N GLU A 386 -38.18 -8.99 3.23
CA GLU A 386 -39.41 -9.08 4.03
C GLU A 386 -39.18 -9.83 5.35
N GLN A 387 -38.44 -10.95 5.35
CA GLN A 387 -38.05 -11.62 6.60
C GLN A 387 -37.14 -10.74 7.46
N ARG A 388 -36.36 -9.86 6.84
CA ARG A 388 -35.57 -8.86 7.56
C ARG A 388 -36.43 -7.72 8.13
N ARG A 389 -37.66 -7.50 7.67
CA ARG A 389 -38.52 -6.49 8.30
C ARG A 389 -38.81 -6.87 9.75
N ASP A 390 -39.19 -8.12 9.98
CA ASP A 390 -39.60 -8.60 11.32
C ASP A 390 -38.48 -8.41 12.35
N ILE A 391 -37.24 -8.83 12.03
CA ILE A 391 -36.09 -8.66 12.92
C ILE A 391 -35.73 -7.18 13.15
N MET A 392 -35.85 -6.33 12.12
CA MET A 392 -35.53 -4.90 12.26
C MET A 392 -36.61 -4.14 13.02
N LEU A 393 -37.87 -4.57 12.93
CA LEU A 393 -38.98 -4.06 13.73
C LEU A 393 -38.82 -4.43 15.21
N ALA A 394 -38.55 -5.70 15.51
CA ALA A 394 -38.29 -6.13 16.88
C ALA A 394 -37.03 -5.46 17.47
N TRP A 395 -36.03 -5.17 16.63
CA TRP A 395 -34.86 -4.40 17.05
C TRP A 395 -35.24 -2.96 17.39
N GLU A 396 -36.07 -2.31 16.57
CA GLU A 396 -36.60 -0.97 16.89
C GLU A 396 -37.35 -0.96 18.22
N GLU A 397 -38.25 -1.92 18.43
CA GLU A 397 -39.01 -2.05 19.67
C GLU A 397 -38.09 -2.21 20.89
N TRP A 398 -37.05 -3.03 20.78
CA TRP A 398 -36.05 -3.17 21.84
C TRP A 398 -35.30 -1.85 22.09
N VAL A 399 -34.73 -1.25 21.04
CA VAL A 399 -33.89 -0.04 21.14
C VAL A 399 -34.66 1.14 21.71
N LEU A 400 -35.95 1.27 21.37
CA LEU A 400 -36.82 2.36 21.82
C LEU A 400 -37.60 2.00 23.09
N SER A 401 -37.41 0.80 23.64
CA SER A 401 -38.08 0.40 24.87
C SER A 401 -37.62 1.25 26.06
N SER A 402 -38.56 1.58 26.94
CA SER A 402 -38.21 2.14 28.24
C SER A 402 -37.89 0.99 29.19
N THR A 403 -36.61 0.66 29.36
CA THR A 403 -36.17 -0.21 30.45
C THR A 403 -36.37 0.52 31.77
N GLY A 404 -37.56 0.36 32.35
CA GLY A 404 -37.83 0.73 33.73
C GLY A 404 -36.89 -0.08 34.64
N ASN A 405 -35.87 0.61 35.15
CA ASN A 405 -35.07 0.27 36.32
C ASN A 405 -35.11 -1.21 36.75
N SER A 406 -34.23 -2.05 36.20
CA SER A 406 -33.92 -3.36 36.78
C SER A 406 -32.46 -3.36 37.22
N SER A 407 -32.29 -3.05 38.50
CA SER A 407 -31.07 -3.21 39.28
C SER A 407 -30.53 -4.64 39.21
N CYS A 408 -29.77 -4.97 38.17
CA CYS A 408 -29.00 -6.21 38.08
C CYS A 408 -27.68 -5.99 37.33
N LEU A 409 -26.80 -5.16 37.90
CA LEU A 409 -25.35 -5.20 37.62
C LEU A 409 -24.59 -5.09 38.96
N ARG A 410 -24.71 -6.16 39.75
CA ARG A 410 -23.69 -6.58 40.73
C ARG A 410 -23.65 -8.11 40.74
N ALA A 411 -22.71 -8.66 39.97
CA ALA A 411 -22.00 -9.90 40.26
C ALA A 411 -20.73 -9.90 39.41
#